data_AF-A0A847BPT2-F1
#
_entry.id   AF-A0A847BPT2-F1
#
_cell.length_a   1.000
_cell.length_b   1.000
_cell.length_c   1.000
_cell.angle_alpha   90.00
_cell.angle_beta   90.00
_cell.angle_gamma   90.00
#
_symmetry.space_group_name_H-M   'P 1'
#
loop_
_entity.id
_entity.type
_entity.pdbx_description
1 polymer ?
#
loop_
_entity_poly.entity_id
_entity_poly.type
_entity_poly.pdbx_seq_one_letter_code
_entity_poly.pdbx_strand_id
1 'polypeptide(L)'
;NGVAVNCMWSTTRKRESMILDYLYRHHPLFAQTAKYYDKDENAYIEGGDVLILSDKVILIGVSERTEVTGAELLARNVIGDPDNTIEHALIFMIPRKRAFMHLDTVFTMVDQDIFTIHPEIIPSLEIYDLTLNKAGETEIRSFGKDIKKALAELLNLSEVELINCGGASMIDSRREQWGDGANTLTVAPGEVIVYERNRITNRLLREAGVKVHEISSSELSRGRGGPRCMSMPLWRDDI
;
A
#
# COMPACT_ATOMS: atom_id res chain seq x y z
N ASN A 1 13.32 7.87 1.80
CA ASN A 1 14.28 8.78 1.12
C ASN A 1 14.72 8.29 -0.28
N GLY A 2 14.07 7.28 -0.88
CA GLY A 2 14.38 6.82 -2.23
C GLY A 2 13.13 6.52 -3.06
N VAL A 3 13.32 5.91 -4.22
CA VAL A 3 12.26 5.62 -5.18
C VAL A 3 12.35 4.18 -5.71
N ALA A 4 11.19 3.56 -5.91
CA ALA A 4 11.07 2.35 -6.71
C ALA A 4 10.52 2.72 -8.10
N VAL A 5 11.35 2.63 -9.14
CA VAL A 5 10.87 2.78 -10.51
C VAL A 5 10.37 1.40 -10.96
N ASN A 6 9.05 1.23 -10.88
CA ASN A 6 8.41 -0.08 -10.93
C ASN A 6 8.50 -0.79 -12.30
N CYS A 7 8.73 -2.11 -12.28
CA CYS A 7 8.54 -3.02 -13.42
C CYS A 7 7.07 -3.47 -13.48
N MET A 8 6.28 -2.79 -14.32
CA MET A 8 4.82 -3.01 -14.40
C MET A 8 4.49 -4.37 -14.99
N TRP A 9 3.42 -5.02 -14.51
CA TRP A 9 2.99 -6.33 -15.01
C TRP A 9 2.44 -6.26 -16.45
N SER A 10 1.54 -5.31 -16.71
CA SER A 10 0.89 -5.20 -18.03
C SER A 10 1.75 -4.48 -19.07
N THR A 11 1.71 -4.95 -20.32
CA THR A 11 2.43 -4.33 -21.45
C THR A 11 2.03 -2.86 -21.67
N THR A 12 0.76 -2.52 -21.47
CA THR A 12 0.26 -1.14 -21.61
C THR A 12 0.90 -0.22 -20.58
N ARG A 13 0.92 -0.62 -19.30
CA ARG A 13 1.43 0.22 -18.21
C ARG A 13 2.96 0.28 -18.16
N LYS A 14 3.69 -0.71 -18.72
CA LYS A 14 5.17 -0.67 -18.81
C LYS A 14 5.70 0.62 -19.47
N ARG A 15 4.92 1.21 -20.38
CA ARG A 15 5.26 2.47 -21.03
C ARG A 15 5.19 3.68 -20.09
N GLU A 16 4.37 3.63 -19.04
CA GLU A 16 4.24 4.70 -18.03
C GLU A 16 5.54 4.85 -17.23
N SER A 17 6.17 3.73 -16.85
CA SER A 17 7.44 3.74 -16.09
C SER A 17 8.59 4.41 -16.84
N MET A 18 8.52 4.54 -18.17
CA MET A 18 9.52 5.28 -18.94
C MET A 18 9.56 6.77 -18.56
N ILE A 19 8.42 7.34 -18.17
CA ILE A 19 8.33 8.76 -17.75
C ILE A 19 9.05 8.93 -16.40
N LEU A 20 8.77 8.05 -15.44
CA LEU A 20 9.42 8.07 -14.13
C LEU A 20 10.92 7.80 -14.22
N ASP A 21 11.32 6.83 -15.05
CA ASP A 21 12.73 6.53 -15.30
C ASP A 21 13.47 7.71 -15.94
N TYR A 22 12.86 8.41 -16.90
CA TYR A 22 13.45 9.61 -17.50
C TYR A 22 13.61 10.74 -16.47
N LEU A 23 12.59 11.00 -15.66
CA LEU A 23 12.64 11.99 -14.58
C LEU A 23 13.73 11.64 -13.57
N TYR A 24 13.79 10.38 -13.13
CA TYR A 24 14.81 9.89 -12.23
C TYR A 24 16.22 10.10 -12.82
N ARG A 25 16.45 9.77 -14.10
CA ARG A 25 17.79 9.87 -14.71
C ARG A 25 18.28 11.30 -14.94
N HIS A 26 17.37 12.23 -15.23
CA HIS A 26 17.76 13.52 -15.81
C HIS A 26 17.33 14.74 -14.99
N HIS A 27 16.34 14.61 -14.11
CA HIS A 27 15.86 15.75 -13.34
C HIS A 27 16.77 15.99 -12.11
N PRO A 28 17.36 17.18 -11.93
CA PRO A 28 18.34 17.44 -10.85
C PRO A 28 17.84 17.14 -9.43
N LEU A 29 16.53 17.28 -9.19
CA LEU A 29 15.91 16.96 -7.90
C LEU A 29 15.79 15.45 -7.63
N PHE A 30 15.64 14.63 -8.67
CA PHE A 30 15.32 13.20 -8.51
C PHE A 30 16.54 12.29 -8.75
N ALA A 31 17.48 12.72 -9.59
CA ALA A 31 18.67 11.92 -9.94
C ALA A 31 19.63 11.63 -8.78
N GLN A 32 19.46 12.32 -7.66
CA GLN A 32 20.26 12.13 -6.44
C GLN A 32 19.59 11.19 -5.43
N THR A 33 18.35 10.76 -5.68
CA THR A 33 17.62 9.88 -4.76
C THR A 33 18.08 8.44 -4.89
N ALA A 34 18.10 7.69 -3.79
CA ALA A 34 18.38 6.26 -3.84
C ALA A 34 17.31 5.54 -4.68
N LYS A 35 17.73 4.58 -5.50
CA LYS A 35 16.81 3.76 -6.31
C LYS A 35 16.79 2.34 -5.79
N TYR A 36 15.61 1.90 -5.35
CA TYR A 36 15.40 0.59 -4.75
C TYR A 36 14.80 -0.43 -5.72
N TYR A 37 14.38 0.00 -6.91
CA TYR A 37 13.86 -0.87 -7.95
C TYR A 37 14.02 -0.25 -9.33
N ASP A 38 14.26 -1.08 -10.35
CA ASP A 38 14.35 -0.68 -11.76
C ASP A 38 13.16 -1.23 -12.58
N LYS A 39 12.72 -0.45 -13.58
CA LYS A 39 11.68 -0.89 -14.51
C LYS A 39 12.13 -2.06 -15.37
N ASP A 40 13.44 -2.26 -15.49
CA ASP A 40 14.08 -3.32 -16.28
C ASP A 40 14.40 -4.57 -15.43
N GLU A 41 13.98 -4.61 -14.15
CA GLU A 41 14.07 -5.80 -13.31
C GLU A 41 13.26 -6.98 -13.89
N ASN A 42 13.70 -8.20 -13.56
CA ASN A 42 13.08 -9.44 -14.04
C ASN A 42 11.83 -9.89 -13.26
N ALA A 43 11.41 -9.10 -12.27
CA ALA A 43 10.24 -9.38 -11.46
C ALA A 43 9.31 -8.17 -11.40
N TYR A 44 8.00 -8.42 -11.42
CA TYR A 44 7.00 -7.36 -11.42
C TYR A 44 6.75 -6.79 -10.03
N ILE A 45 6.58 -5.48 -9.98
CA ILE A 45 6.07 -4.73 -8.83
C ILE A 45 5.25 -3.54 -9.33
N GLU A 46 4.18 -3.19 -8.63
CA GLU A 46 3.40 -1.98 -8.91
C GLU A 46 3.15 -1.19 -7.61
N GLY A 47 3.14 0.14 -7.70
CA GLY A 47 3.09 1.03 -6.52
C GLY A 47 1.81 0.92 -5.67
N GLY A 48 0.72 0.38 -6.21
CA GLY A 48 -0.48 0.07 -5.42
C GLY A 48 -0.24 -1.00 -4.36
N ASP A 49 0.81 -1.81 -4.50
CA ASP A 49 1.21 -2.81 -3.51
C ASP A 49 2.21 -2.28 -2.48
N VAL A 50 2.67 -1.03 -2.60
CA VAL A 50 3.69 -0.49 -1.70
C VAL A 50 3.10 0.59 -0.81
N LEU A 51 3.13 0.36 0.50
CA LEU A 51 2.66 1.27 1.54
C LEU A 51 3.80 1.51 2.54
N ILE A 52 4.10 2.77 2.86
CA ILE A 52 5.02 3.10 3.95
C ILE A 52 4.15 3.31 5.20
N LEU A 53 4.31 2.47 6.22
CA LEU A 53 3.49 2.52 7.43
C LEU A 53 4.12 3.37 8.54
N SER A 54 5.45 3.37 8.61
CA SER A 54 6.24 4.23 9.51
C SER A 54 7.63 4.47 8.92
N ASP A 55 8.47 5.20 9.65
CA ASP A 55 9.90 5.33 9.35
C ASP A 55 10.65 3.99 9.46
N LYS A 56 10.06 2.98 10.12
CA LYS A 56 10.65 1.65 10.34
C LYS A 56 10.01 0.52 9.52
N VAL A 57 8.77 0.68 9.06
CA VAL A 57 7.99 -0.41 8.46
C VAL A 57 7.48 -0.04 7.08
N ILE A 58 7.89 -0.83 6.08
CA ILE A 58 7.30 -0.86 4.74
C ILE A 58 6.36 -2.07 4.64
N LEU A 59 5.18 -1.86 4.07
CA LEU A 59 4.21 -2.91 3.75
C LEU A 59 4.20 -3.14 2.23
N ILE A 60 4.42 -4.40 1.82
CA ILE A 60 4.46 -4.80 0.43
C ILE A 60 3.44 -5.92 0.17
N GLY A 61 2.51 -5.66 -0.75
CA GLY A 61 1.56 -6.64 -1.24
C GLY A 61 2.19 -7.57 -2.27
N VAL A 62 2.00 -8.87 -2.11
CA VAL A 62 2.19 -9.84 -3.20
C VAL A 62 0.82 -10.15 -3.78
N SER A 63 0.62 -9.75 -5.03
CA SER A 63 -0.70 -9.61 -5.65
C SER A 63 -0.76 -10.26 -7.04
N GLU A 64 -1.76 -9.89 -7.85
CA GLU A 64 -1.77 -10.17 -9.29
C GLU A 64 -0.65 -9.42 -10.03
N ARG A 65 -0.18 -8.28 -9.48
CA ARG A 65 0.71 -7.32 -10.16
C ARG A 65 2.10 -7.23 -9.56
N THR A 66 2.28 -7.69 -8.33
CA THR A 66 3.57 -7.74 -7.64
C THR A 66 3.94 -9.19 -7.31
N GLU A 67 5.11 -9.61 -7.77
CA GLU A 67 5.65 -10.95 -7.56
C GLU A 67 6.41 -11.07 -6.24
N VAL A 68 6.48 -12.28 -5.68
CA VAL A 68 7.20 -12.55 -4.41
C VAL A 68 8.66 -12.12 -4.51
N THR A 69 9.32 -12.48 -5.62
CA THR A 69 10.72 -12.12 -5.88
C THR A 69 10.93 -10.62 -6.02
N GLY A 70 9.96 -9.90 -6.60
CA GLY A 70 9.99 -8.45 -6.70
C GLY A 70 9.81 -7.77 -5.34
N ALA A 71 8.88 -8.28 -4.53
CA ALA A 71 8.68 -7.83 -3.15
C ALA A 71 9.93 -8.04 -2.29
N GLU A 72 10.55 -9.24 -2.36
CA GLU A 72 11.80 -9.53 -1.65
C GLU A 72 12.94 -8.61 -2.12
N LEU A 73 13.12 -8.44 -3.43
CA LEU A 73 14.17 -7.57 -3.97
C LEU A 73 14.00 -6.12 -3.49
N LEU A 74 12.78 -5.57 -3.57
CA LEU A 74 12.51 -4.23 -3.05
C LEU A 74 12.82 -4.14 -1.55
N ALA A 75 12.33 -5.10 -0.76
CA ALA A 75 12.54 -5.13 0.68
C ALA A 75 14.03 -5.16 1.04
N ARG A 76 14.80 -6.04 0.41
CA ARG A 76 16.26 -6.14 0.62
C ARG A 76 16.99 -4.86 0.26
N ASN A 77 16.62 -4.23 -0.86
CA ASN A 77 17.24 -2.97 -1.31
C ASN A 77 16.93 -1.80 -0.37
N VAL A 78 15.71 -1.75 0.17
CA VAL A 78 15.28 -0.71 1.12
C VAL A 78 15.93 -0.90 2.49
N ILE A 79 15.83 -2.10 3.07
CA ILE A 79 16.36 -2.40 4.41
C ILE A 79 17.90 -2.41 4.42
N GLY A 80 18.51 -2.83 3.31
CA GLY A 80 19.97 -2.89 3.17
C GLY A 80 20.64 -1.54 2.92
N ASP A 81 19.89 -0.48 2.69
CA ASP A 81 20.43 0.86 2.48
C ASP A 81 20.81 1.50 3.84
N PRO A 82 22.10 1.80 4.09
CA PRO A 82 22.53 2.37 5.36
C PRO A 82 21.99 3.77 5.63
N ASP A 83 21.52 4.49 4.60
CA ASP A 83 20.93 5.82 4.73
C ASP A 83 19.40 5.76 4.91
N ASN A 84 18.80 4.56 4.92
CA ASN A 84 17.38 4.35 5.12
C ASN A 84 17.07 3.88 6.55
N THR A 85 15.92 4.28 7.09
CA THR A 85 15.50 3.96 8.46
C THR A 85 14.64 2.70 8.56
N ILE A 86 14.14 2.18 7.44
CA ILE A 86 13.26 1.01 7.38
C ILE A 86 14.02 -0.25 7.83
N GLU A 87 13.44 -0.97 8.78
CA GLU A 87 14.02 -2.18 9.37
C GLU A 87 13.18 -3.42 9.03
N HIS A 88 11.88 -3.22 8.79
CA HIS A 88 10.91 -4.29 8.57
C HIS A 88 10.18 -4.12 7.23
N ALA A 89 10.11 -5.19 6.46
CA ALA A 89 9.20 -5.32 5.33
C ALA A 89 8.07 -6.31 5.68
N LEU A 90 6.90 -5.77 5.99
CA LEU A 90 5.68 -6.53 6.22
C LEU A 90 5.10 -6.96 4.86
N ILE A 91 5.09 -8.25 4.57
CA ILE A 91 4.62 -8.81 3.31
C ILE A 91 3.20 -9.36 3.49
N PHE A 92 2.26 -8.85 2.69
CA PHE A 92 0.88 -9.34 2.64
C PHE A 92 0.67 -10.15 1.36
N MET A 93 0.50 -11.47 1.52
CA MET A 93 0.16 -12.36 0.41
C MET A 93 -1.36 -12.31 0.17
N ILE A 94 -1.81 -11.56 -0.84
CA ILE A 94 -3.23 -11.43 -1.16
C ILE A 94 -3.65 -12.36 -2.31
N PRO A 95 -4.94 -12.75 -2.41
CA PRO A 95 -5.42 -13.56 -3.52
C PRO A 95 -5.17 -12.91 -4.87
N ARG A 96 -4.67 -13.70 -5.83
CA ARG A 96 -4.57 -13.30 -7.23
C ARG A 96 -5.95 -13.26 -7.88
N LYS A 97 -6.66 -12.16 -7.67
CA LYS A 97 -7.96 -11.88 -8.28
C LYS A 97 -7.94 -10.48 -8.86
N ARG A 98 -8.43 -10.30 -10.09
CA ARG A 98 -8.54 -9.00 -10.74
C ARG A 98 -9.31 -7.95 -9.92
N ALA A 99 -10.25 -8.37 -9.08
CA ALA A 99 -10.99 -7.49 -8.18
C ALA A 99 -10.10 -6.85 -7.09
N PHE A 100 -8.93 -7.46 -6.80
CA PHE A 100 -7.94 -7.07 -5.79
C PHE A 100 -6.57 -6.99 -6.47
N MET A 101 -6.47 -6.16 -7.52
CA MET A 101 -5.26 -6.09 -8.34
C MET A 101 -4.04 -5.58 -7.55
N HIS A 102 -4.27 -4.78 -6.52
CA HIS A 102 -3.26 -4.23 -5.61
C HIS A 102 -3.75 -4.26 -4.17
N LEU A 103 -2.81 -4.31 -3.22
CA LEU A 103 -3.07 -4.26 -1.79
C LEU A 103 -3.83 -3.00 -1.37
N ASP A 104 -3.49 -1.84 -1.93
CA ASP A 104 -4.14 -0.57 -1.57
C ASP A 104 -5.62 -0.47 -1.98
N THR A 105 -6.10 -1.36 -2.85
CA THR A 105 -7.54 -1.42 -3.17
C THR A 105 -8.32 -2.09 -2.05
N VAL A 106 -7.66 -2.87 -1.19
CA VAL A 106 -8.27 -3.70 -0.14
C VAL A 106 -7.76 -3.40 1.25
N PHE A 107 -6.69 -2.61 1.40
CA PHE A 107 -6.07 -2.28 2.68
C PHE A 107 -5.32 -0.94 2.62
N THR A 108 -5.69 0.04 3.44
CA THR A 108 -4.95 1.31 3.58
C THR A 108 -4.93 1.82 5.01
N MET A 109 -3.86 2.53 5.38
CA MET A 109 -3.70 3.21 6.68
C MET A 109 -4.31 4.62 6.61
N VAL A 110 -5.26 4.92 7.50
CA VAL A 110 -6.00 6.20 7.52
C VAL A 110 -5.67 7.06 8.74
N ASP A 111 -5.13 6.46 9.78
CA ASP A 111 -4.54 7.13 10.94
C ASP A 111 -3.38 6.26 11.48
N GLN A 112 -2.73 6.70 12.56
CA GLN A 112 -1.61 5.97 13.18
C GLN A 112 -2.00 4.54 13.60
N ASP A 113 -3.23 4.32 14.06
CA ASP A 113 -3.75 3.04 14.55
C ASP A 113 -5.03 2.58 13.84
N ILE A 114 -5.48 3.30 12.80
CA ILE A 114 -6.71 3.01 12.06
C ILE A 114 -6.41 2.64 10.62
N PHE A 115 -6.96 1.52 10.17
CA PHE A 115 -6.84 1.03 8.80
C PHE A 115 -8.20 0.72 8.20
N THR A 116 -8.36 0.94 6.91
CA THR A 116 -9.50 0.40 6.15
C THR A 116 -9.12 -0.94 5.54
N ILE A 117 -10.05 -1.90 5.56
CA ILE A 117 -9.84 -3.24 5.00
C ILE A 117 -11.09 -3.75 4.28
N HIS A 118 -10.90 -4.47 3.18
CA HIS A 118 -11.97 -5.25 2.57
C HIS A 118 -12.04 -6.66 3.20
N PRO A 119 -13.15 -7.07 3.83
CA PRO A 119 -13.22 -8.31 4.59
C PRO A 119 -12.98 -9.60 3.78
N GLU A 120 -13.14 -9.58 2.45
CA GLU A 120 -12.94 -10.80 1.63
C GLU A 120 -11.48 -11.26 1.53
N ILE A 121 -10.49 -10.40 1.82
CA ILE A 121 -9.09 -10.81 1.75
C ILE A 121 -8.63 -11.59 2.98
N ILE A 122 -9.29 -11.37 4.13
CA ILE A 122 -8.87 -11.88 5.45
C ILE A 122 -8.70 -13.42 5.48
N PRO A 123 -9.64 -14.25 4.96
CA PRO A 123 -9.52 -15.70 5.09
C PRO A 123 -8.32 -16.31 4.37
N SER A 124 -7.80 -15.62 3.36
CA SER A 124 -6.75 -16.08 2.45
C SER A 124 -5.42 -15.33 2.61
N LEU A 125 -5.40 -14.33 3.48
CA LEU A 125 -4.21 -13.53 3.73
C LEU A 125 -3.18 -14.36 4.49
N GLU A 126 -1.94 -14.34 4.03
CA GLU A 126 -0.78 -14.80 4.78
C GLU A 126 0.18 -13.63 4.97
N ILE A 127 0.72 -13.48 6.17
CA ILE A 127 1.48 -12.31 6.61
C ILE A 127 2.87 -12.74 7.06
N TYR A 128 3.88 -12.06 6.53
CA TYR A 128 5.28 -12.30 6.87
C TYR A 128 5.98 -10.99 7.18
N ASP A 129 6.92 -11.02 8.11
CA ASP A 129 7.84 -9.93 8.41
C ASP A 129 9.23 -10.35 7.92
N LEU A 130 9.76 -9.57 6.99
CA LEU A 130 11.05 -9.77 6.37
C LEU A 130 12.02 -8.73 6.92
N THR A 131 13.14 -9.20 7.44
CA THR A 131 14.26 -8.39 7.94
C THR A 131 15.59 -8.88 7.34
N LEU A 132 16.68 -8.15 7.60
CA LEU A 132 18.03 -8.58 7.25
C LEU A 132 18.84 -8.85 8.51
N ASN A 133 19.55 -9.98 8.54
CA ASN A 133 20.49 -10.26 9.61
C ASN A 133 21.81 -9.47 9.43
N LYS A 134 22.72 -9.58 10.40
CA LYS A 134 24.03 -8.89 10.35
C LYS A 134 24.91 -9.27 9.16
N ALA A 135 24.65 -10.39 8.50
CA ALA A 135 25.34 -10.84 7.29
C ALA A 135 24.63 -10.38 5.99
N GLY A 136 23.51 -9.65 6.09
CA GLY A 136 22.71 -9.21 4.94
C GLY A 136 21.83 -10.31 4.34
N GLU A 137 21.64 -11.43 5.05
CA GLU A 137 20.75 -12.51 4.64
C GLU A 137 19.32 -12.23 5.11
N THR A 138 18.35 -12.68 4.32
CA THR A 138 16.92 -12.50 4.60
C THR A 138 16.50 -13.37 5.79
N GLU A 139 15.90 -12.78 6.81
CA GLU A 139 15.19 -13.48 7.89
C GLU A 139 13.68 -13.25 7.76
N ILE A 140 12.88 -14.32 7.86
CA ILE A 140 11.43 -14.27 7.65
C ILE A 140 10.71 -14.84 8.87
N ARG A 141 9.77 -14.07 9.41
CA ARG A 141 8.87 -14.46 10.49
C ARG A 141 7.43 -14.43 10.01
N SER A 142 6.63 -15.46 10.32
CA SER A 142 5.22 -15.50 9.94
C SER A 142 4.31 -15.02 11.07
N PHE A 143 3.31 -14.21 10.71
CA PHE A 143 2.17 -13.84 11.58
C PHE A 143 0.91 -14.66 11.25
N GLY A 144 0.99 -15.62 10.32
CA GLY A 144 -0.16 -16.32 9.77
C GLY A 144 -1.16 -15.33 9.19
N LYS A 145 -2.35 -15.24 9.78
CA LYS A 145 -3.45 -14.37 9.32
C LYS A 145 -3.77 -13.21 10.27
N ASP A 146 -2.96 -13.02 11.31
CA ASP A 146 -3.24 -12.06 12.37
C ASP A 146 -2.73 -10.66 12.01
N ILE A 147 -3.55 -9.94 11.24
CA ILE A 147 -3.28 -8.56 10.79
C ILE A 147 -3.04 -7.63 11.98
N LYS A 148 -3.92 -7.70 13.00
CA LYS A 148 -3.86 -6.80 14.14
C LYS A 148 -2.59 -7.01 14.94
N LYS A 149 -2.22 -8.27 15.20
CA LYS A 149 -0.97 -8.58 15.89
C LYS A 149 0.25 -8.09 15.10
N ALA A 150 0.30 -8.34 13.80
CA ALA A 150 1.43 -7.92 12.96
C ALA A 150 1.61 -6.40 12.98
N LEU A 151 0.52 -5.64 12.79
CA LEU A 151 0.56 -4.18 12.77
C LEU A 151 0.87 -3.62 14.16
N ALA A 152 0.19 -4.09 15.22
CA ALA A 152 0.42 -3.60 16.57
C ALA A 152 1.86 -3.83 17.02
N GLU A 153 2.43 -5.00 16.73
CA GLU A 153 3.80 -5.33 17.11
C GLU A 153 4.83 -4.49 16.33
N LEU A 154 4.72 -4.42 15.00
CA LEU A 154 5.72 -3.75 14.16
C LEU A 154 5.63 -2.22 14.21
N LEU A 155 4.44 -1.67 14.46
CA LEU A 155 4.23 -0.23 14.62
C LEU A 155 4.32 0.22 16.09
N ASN A 156 4.61 -0.69 17.02
CA ASN A 156 4.68 -0.42 18.46
C ASN A 156 3.41 0.25 19.01
N LEU A 157 2.24 -0.29 18.63
CA LEU A 157 0.92 0.18 19.05
C LEU A 157 0.32 -0.79 20.06
N SER A 158 -0.49 -0.28 20.99
CA SER A 158 -1.23 -1.13 21.93
C SER A 158 -2.36 -1.91 21.25
N GLU A 159 -3.01 -1.30 20.27
CA GLU A 159 -4.10 -1.88 19.50
C GLU A 159 -4.20 -1.24 18.11
N VAL A 160 -4.96 -1.90 17.24
CA VAL A 160 -5.23 -1.44 15.88
C VAL A 160 -6.72 -1.60 15.57
N GLU A 161 -7.32 -0.56 15.01
CA GLU A 161 -8.67 -0.57 14.50
C GLU A 161 -8.68 -0.91 13.00
N LEU A 162 -9.56 -1.86 12.63
CA LEU A 162 -9.78 -2.25 11.24
C LEU A 162 -11.22 -1.89 10.86
N ILE A 163 -11.38 -0.88 10.01
CA ILE A 163 -12.66 -0.44 9.46
C ILE A 163 -12.98 -1.27 8.22
N ASN A 164 -14.03 -2.08 8.30
CA ASN A 164 -14.49 -2.88 7.17
C ASN A 164 -15.15 -2.00 6.10
N CYS A 165 -14.57 -1.98 4.89
CA CYS A 165 -15.14 -1.35 3.71
C CYS A 165 -16.58 -1.86 3.46
N GLY A 166 -17.54 -0.95 3.38
CA GLY A 166 -18.99 -1.21 3.26
C GLY A 166 -19.67 -1.84 4.48
N GLY A 167 -18.98 -1.93 5.63
CA GLY A 167 -19.55 -2.40 6.89
C GLY A 167 -19.82 -3.90 6.96
N ALA A 168 -20.81 -4.29 7.78
CA ALA A 168 -21.09 -5.71 8.08
C ALA A 168 -21.77 -6.49 6.95
N SER A 169 -22.43 -5.79 6.02
CA SER A 169 -23.16 -6.40 4.90
C SER A 169 -22.20 -6.70 3.76
N MET A 170 -22.05 -7.98 3.39
CA MET A 170 -21.18 -8.37 2.29
C MET A 170 -21.65 -7.79 0.93
N ILE A 171 -22.95 -7.54 0.77
CA ILE A 171 -23.50 -6.90 -0.44
C ILE A 171 -22.98 -5.47 -0.55
N ASP A 172 -23.04 -4.73 0.56
CA ASP A 172 -22.58 -3.35 0.61
C ASP A 172 -21.05 -3.28 0.51
N SER A 173 -20.35 -4.19 1.19
CA SER A 173 -18.89 -4.34 1.13
C SER A 173 -18.39 -4.53 -0.29
N ARG A 174 -18.98 -5.48 -1.05
CA ARG A 174 -18.63 -5.69 -2.47
C ARG A 174 -18.91 -4.47 -3.34
N ARG A 175 -20.03 -3.77 -3.09
CA ARG A 175 -20.43 -2.60 -3.88
C ARG A 175 -19.47 -1.44 -3.66
N GLU A 176 -19.11 -1.14 -2.42
CA GLU A 176 -18.19 -0.05 -2.10
C GLU A 176 -16.74 -0.40 -2.39
N GLN A 177 -16.35 -1.68 -2.26
CA GLN A 177 -15.07 -2.17 -2.75
C GLN A 177 -14.90 -1.92 -4.24
N TRP A 178 -15.93 -2.19 -5.04
CA TRP A 178 -15.92 -1.88 -6.47
C TRP A 178 -15.81 -0.39 -6.77
N GLY A 179 -16.27 0.45 -5.84
CA GLY A 179 -16.10 1.90 -5.88
C GLY A 179 -14.80 2.38 -5.25
N ASP A 180 -13.83 1.49 -5.03
CA ASP A 180 -12.52 1.78 -4.42
C ASP A 180 -12.63 2.32 -2.98
N GLY A 181 -13.59 1.81 -2.20
CA GLY A 181 -13.90 2.28 -0.84
C GLY A 181 -12.75 2.15 0.17
N ALA A 182 -11.88 1.15 0.02
CA ALA A 182 -10.69 1.01 0.86
C ALA A 182 -9.45 1.72 0.27
N ASN A 183 -9.53 2.31 -0.92
CA ASN A 183 -8.43 3.04 -1.56
C ASN A 183 -8.46 4.52 -1.17
N THR A 184 -8.29 4.78 0.13
CA THR A 184 -8.38 6.12 0.71
C THR A 184 -7.02 6.84 0.64
N LEU A 185 -7.04 8.15 0.35
CA LEU A 185 -5.82 8.98 0.39
C LEU A 185 -5.76 9.75 1.70
N THR A 186 -4.87 9.36 2.59
CA THR A 186 -4.61 10.05 3.86
C THR A 186 -3.71 11.26 3.60
N VAL A 187 -4.17 12.47 3.91
CA VAL A 187 -3.42 13.72 3.71
C VAL A 187 -2.77 14.23 5.00
N ALA A 188 -3.34 13.87 6.15
CA ALA A 188 -2.76 14.01 7.48
C ALA A 188 -3.28 12.85 8.36
N PRO A 189 -2.67 12.54 9.52
CA PRO A 189 -3.19 11.53 10.44
C PRO A 189 -4.67 11.80 10.77
N GLY A 190 -5.53 10.82 10.49
CA GLY A 190 -6.97 10.95 10.71
C GLY A 190 -7.67 11.89 9.72
N GLU A 191 -7.07 12.25 8.59
CA GLU A 191 -7.68 13.12 7.57
C GLU A 191 -7.51 12.53 6.16
N VAL A 192 -8.64 12.18 5.53
CA VAL A 192 -8.65 11.40 4.27
C VAL A 192 -9.46 12.08 3.16
N ILE A 193 -9.05 11.82 1.92
CA ILE A 193 -9.80 12.10 0.70
C ILE A 193 -10.38 10.78 0.16
N VAL A 194 -11.69 10.77 -0.09
CA VAL A 194 -12.45 9.59 -0.52
C VAL A 194 -13.47 9.95 -1.60
N TYR A 195 -14.01 8.96 -2.29
CA TYR A 195 -15.14 9.17 -3.18
C TYR A 195 -16.48 9.27 -2.42
N GLU A 196 -17.33 10.21 -2.81
CA GLU A 196 -18.68 10.43 -2.23
C GLU A 196 -19.62 9.21 -2.35
N ARG A 197 -19.34 8.29 -3.28
CA ARG A 197 -20.20 7.12 -3.56
C ARG A 197 -20.13 6.04 -2.48
N ASN A 198 -19.05 6.00 -1.68
CA ASN A 198 -18.80 4.95 -0.69
C ASN A 198 -19.40 5.33 0.67
N ARG A 199 -20.72 5.57 0.68
CA ARG A 199 -21.43 6.21 1.79
C ARG A 199 -21.27 5.49 3.13
N ILE A 200 -21.26 4.16 3.12
CA ILE A 200 -21.16 3.37 4.35
C ILE A 200 -19.74 3.46 4.90
N THR A 201 -18.73 3.25 4.06
CA THR A 201 -17.32 3.38 4.44
C THR A 201 -17.01 4.80 4.94
N ASN A 202 -17.47 5.83 4.23
CA ASN A 202 -17.29 7.23 4.63
C ASN A 202 -17.98 7.55 5.97
N ARG A 203 -19.12 6.92 6.27
CA ARG A 203 -19.78 7.05 7.57
C ARG A 203 -18.96 6.39 8.68
N LEU A 204 -18.48 5.15 8.46
CA LEU A 204 -17.67 4.42 9.43
C LEU A 204 -16.35 5.14 9.74
N LEU A 205 -15.70 5.71 8.73
CA LEU A 205 -14.51 6.55 8.91
C LEU A 205 -14.79 7.74 9.85
N ARG A 206 -15.92 8.46 9.63
CA ARG A 206 -16.32 9.57 10.52
C ARG A 206 -16.65 9.12 11.94
N GLU A 207 -17.30 7.96 12.08
CA GLU A 207 -17.62 7.37 13.38
C GLU A 207 -16.36 6.99 14.16
N ALA A 208 -15.28 6.61 13.46
CA ALA A 208 -13.95 6.36 14.02
C ALA A 208 -13.12 7.65 14.22
N GLY A 209 -13.71 8.84 14.08
CA GLY A 209 -13.04 10.12 14.31
C GLY A 209 -12.21 10.65 13.13
N VAL A 210 -12.19 9.95 12.00
CA VAL A 210 -11.47 10.38 10.80
C VAL A 210 -12.21 11.53 10.11
N LYS A 211 -11.50 12.62 9.81
CA LYS A 211 -11.98 13.73 8.98
C LYS A 211 -12.01 13.31 7.51
N VAL A 212 -13.20 13.33 6.93
CA VAL A 212 -13.45 12.83 5.57
C VAL A 212 -13.76 13.97 4.59
N HIS A 213 -12.94 14.09 3.56
CA HIS A 213 -13.16 14.96 2.40
C HIS A 213 -13.66 14.13 1.22
N GLU A 214 -14.87 14.44 0.76
CA GLU A 214 -15.48 13.72 -0.35
C GLU A 214 -15.24 14.44 -1.67
N ILE A 215 -14.83 13.69 -2.70
CA ILE A 215 -14.76 14.18 -4.08
C ILE A 215 -15.74 13.40 -4.97
N SER A 216 -16.22 14.04 -6.02
CA SER A 216 -17.11 13.38 -6.97
C SER A 216 -16.38 12.29 -7.76
N SER A 217 -17.11 11.21 -8.04
CA SER A 217 -16.54 9.97 -8.58
C SER A 217 -17.19 9.51 -9.88
N SER A 218 -18.04 10.34 -10.49
CA SER A 218 -18.88 9.99 -11.64
C SER A 218 -18.11 9.41 -12.84
N GLU A 219 -16.99 10.03 -13.20
CA GLU A 219 -16.17 9.66 -14.35
C GLU A 219 -14.88 8.92 -13.95
N LEU A 220 -14.15 9.44 -12.96
CA LEU A 220 -12.83 8.91 -12.56
C LEU A 220 -12.91 7.46 -12.06
N SER A 221 -13.97 7.09 -11.33
CA SER A 221 -14.15 5.72 -10.82
C SER A 221 -14.33 4.68 -11.94
N ARG A 222 -14.64 5.08 -13.18
CA ARG A 222 -14.66 4.15 -14.32
C ARG A 222 -13.28 3.56 -14.61
N GLY A 223 -12.22 4.26 -14.22
CA GLY A 223 -10.84 3.80 -14.28
C GLY A 223 -10.47 2.73 -13.26
N ARG A 224 -11.35 2.45 -12.27
CA ARG A 224 -11.10 1.52 -11.15
C ARG A 224 -9.88 1.90 -10.32
N GLY A 225 -9.95 3.09 -9.73
CA GLY A 225 -8.95 3.59 -8.81
C GLY A 225 -9.51 4.72 -7.95
N GLY A 226 -9.23 4.65 -6.66
CA GLY A 226 -9.57 5.68 -5.68
C GLY A 226 -8.61 6.88 -5.70
N PRO A 227 -8.83 7.85 -4.79
CA PRO A 227 -7.93 8.99 -4.63
C PRO A 227 -6.46 8.60 -4.42
N ARG A 228 -6.16 7.49 -3.73
CA ARG A 228 -4.78 7.04 -3.53
C ARG A 228 -4.12 6.63 -4.85
N CYS A 229 -4.81 5.84 -5.68
CA CYS A 229 -4.32 5.42 -7.00
C CYS A 229 -3.97 6.57 -7.94
N MET A 230 -4.59 7.75 -7.76
CA MET A 230 -4.36 8.94 -8.58
C MET A 230 -3.25 9.85 -8.05
N SER A 231 -2.55 9.42 -6.99
CA SER A 231 -1.58 10.25 -6.27
C SER A 231 -0.26 9.51 -6.03
N MET A 232 0.82 10.26 -5.92
CA MET A 232 2.13 9.76 -5.51
C MET A 232 2.77 10.82 -4.59
N PRO A 233 2.69 10.65 -3.26
CA PRO A 233 3.32 11.58 -2.33
C PRO A 233 4.82 11.67 -2.60
N LEU A 234 5.34 12.88 -2.83
CA LEU A 234 6.78 13.12 -2.98
C LEU A 234 7.46 13.41 -1.65
N TRP A 235 6.71 14.00 -0.72
CA TRP A 235 7.18 14.38 0.62
C TRP A 235 5.99 14.43 1.59
N ARG A 236 6.22 14.04 2.84
CA ARG A 236 5.31 14.12 3.99
C ARG A 236 6.12 14.54 5.20
N ASP A 237 5.49 15.25 6.14
CA ASP A 237 6.09 15.56 7.44
C ASP A 237 6.33 14.26 8.24
N ASP A 238 7.35 14.28 9.10
CA ASP A 238 7.61 13.21 10.05
C ASP A 238 6.46 13.14 11.09
N ILE A 239 6.19 11.92 11.59
CA ILE A 239 5.16 11.64 12.61
C ILE A 239 5.80 11.46 13.98
#